data_AF-A0A523S2M2-F1
#
_entry.id   AF-A0A523S2M2-F1
#
_cell.length_a   1.000
_cell.length_b   1.000
_cell.length_c   1.000
_cell.angle_alpha   90.00
_cell.angle_beta   90.00
_cell.angle_gamma   90.00
#
_symmetry.space_group_name_H-M   'P 1'
#
loop_
_entity.id
_entity.type
_entity.pdbx_description
1 polymer ?
#
loop_
_entity_poly.entity_id
_entity_poly.type
_entity_poly.pdbx_seq_one_letter_code
_entity_poly.pdbx_strand_id
1 'polypeptide(L)'
;MAFSLATSQWRYVVPGAVGAAWSLRMALDQSYPVVLESTVGLFLLLVALAIYLKGREKNLLLWNDDTGILATVKPLTVEACAARLMTSVPLGIDLSYSAGRVLEAMTIRFNGEKNAELRFFVCRPLGRGVTRVGMMVVRQAPNMRRLASVVEKLSERVLEDVMVLESALRAAYAHMPIARAELDDITLINSGGVDFIGN
;
A
#
# COMPACT_ATOMS: atom_id res chain seq x y z
N MET A 1 -21.47 -8.20 24.62
CA MET A 1 -20.47 -9.00 23.87
C MET A 1 -21.13 -10.27 23.35
N ALA A 2 -21.64 -10.32 22.11
CA ALA A 2 -22.12 -11.57 21.47
C ALA A 2 -22.49 -11.40 19.97
N PHE A 3 -21.68 -10.72 19.15
CA PHE A 3 -21.99 -10.56 17.70
C PHE A 3 -20.82 -10.87 16.75
N SER A 4 -19.76 -11.54 17.22
CA SER A 4 -18.53 -11.74 16.42
C SER A 4 -18.37 -13.13 15.79
N LEU A 5 -19.17 -14.13 16.14
CA LEU A 5 -18.95 -15.51 15.64
C LEU A 5 -19.75 -15.83 14.37
N ALA A 6 -20.90 -15.17 14.15
CA ALA A 6 -21.76 -15.47 13.02
C ALA A 6 -21.16 -15.04 11.66
N THR A 7 -20.48 -13.89 11.58
CA THR A 7 -19.95 -13.34 10.31
C THR A 7 -18.76 -14.11 9.73
N SER A 8 -18.17 -15.05 10.50
CA SER A 8 -17.07 -15.89 10.03
C SER A 8 -17.56 -17.09 9.20
N GLN A 9 -18.69 -17.69 9.57
CA GLN A 9 -19.16 -18.93 8.94
C GLN A 9 -19.76 -18.69 7.54
N TRP A 10 -20.45 -17.57 7.31
CA TRP A 10 -21.00 -17.21 5.99
C TRP A 10 -19.93 -17.15 4.88
N ARG A 11 -18.66 -16.97 5.25
CA ARG A 11 -17.53 -16.82 4.32
C ARG A 11 -17.27 -18.09 3.49
N TYR A 12 -17.55 -19.27 4.04
CA TYR A 12 -17.39 -20.55 3.35
C TYR A 12 -18.72 -21.11 2.87
N VAL A 13 -19.82 -20.71 3.51
CA VAL A 13 -21.17 -21.15 3.18
C VAL A 13 -21.61 -20.61 1.81
N VAL A 14 -21.33 -19.34 1.48
CA VAL A 14 -21.76 -18.77 0.19
C VAL A 14 -21.02 -19.42 -1.00
N PRO A 15 -19.67 -19.51 -1.03
CA PRO A 15 -18.98 -20.21 -2.12
C PRO A 15 -19.36 -21.69 -2.19
N GLY A 16 -19.55 -22.34 -1.03
CA GLY A 16 -19.98 -23.74 -0.97
C GLY A 16 -21.38 -23.95 -1.54
N ALA A 17 -22.34 -23.09 -1.22
CA ALA A 17 -23.71 -23.16 -1.74
C ALA A 17 -23.77 -22.91 -3.24
N VAL A 18 -23.01 -21.92 -3.75
CA VAL A 18 -22.93 -21.65 -5.19
C VAL A 18 -22.28 -22.81 -5.94
N GLY A 19 -21.18 -23.37 -5.40
CA GLY A 19 -20.54 -24.55 -5.95
C GLY A 19 -21.48 -25.77 -5.99
N ALA A 20 -22.19 -26.03 -4.89
CA ALA A 20 -23.16 -27.11 -4.80
C ALA A 20 -24.34 -26.94 -5.78
N ALA A 21 -24.87 -25.72 -5.92
CA ALA A 21 -25.95 -25.42 -6.87
C ALA A 21 -25.53 -25.67 -8.32
N TRP A 22 -24.29 -25.31 -8.68
CA TRP A 22 -23.75 -25.55 -10.01
C TRP A 22 -23.46 -27.02 -10.30
N SER A 23 -22.89 -27.74 -9.33
CA SER A 23 -22.71 -29.19 -9.43
C SER A 23 -24.05 -29.93 -9.56
N LEU A 24 -25.07 -29.49 -8.81
CA LEU A 24 -26.42 -30.05 -8.89
C LEU A 24 -27.07 -29.77 -10.25
N ARG A 25 -26.90 -28.56 -10.79
CA ARG A 25 -27.39 -28.20 -12.14
C ARG A 25 -26.78 -29.10 -13.22
N MET A 26 -25.48 -29.39 -13.16
CA MET A 26 -24.82 -30.34 -14.09
C MET A 26 -25.34 -31.77 -13.95
N ALA A 27 -25.71 -32.18 -12.74
CA ALA A 27 -26.23 -33.53 -12.50
C ALA A 27 -27.67 -33.70 -13.05
N LEU A 28 -28.47 -32.63 -13.03
CA LEU A 28 -29.86 -32.64 -13.47
C LEU A 28 -30.03 -32.46 -15.00
N ASP A 29 -29.13 -31.74 -15.66
CA ASP A 29 -29.20 -31.47 -17.10
C ASP A 29 -27.85 -31.73 -17.78
N GLN A 30 -27.81 -32.79 -18.59
CA GLN A 30 -26.62 -33.24 -19.32
C GLN A 30 -26.52 -32.68 -20.74
N SER A 31 -27.34 -31.67 -21.08
CA SER A 31 -27.20 -30.99 -22.35
C SER A 31 -25.82 -30.34 -22.48
N TYR A 32 -25.17 -30.52 -23.63
CA TYR A 32 -23.84 -29.99 -23.93
C TYR A 32 -23.64 -28.49 -23.55
N PRO A 33 -24.57 -27.55 -23.87
CA PRO A 33 -24.39 -26.16 -23.49
C PRO A 33 -24.38 -25.95 -21.96
N VAL A 34 -25.21 -26.67 -21.22
CA VAL A 34 -25.32 -26.53 -19.75
C VAL A 34 -24.07 -27.05 -19.05
N VAL A 35 -23.51 -28.16 -19.53
CA VAL A 35 -22.23 -28.71 -19.03
C VAL A 35 -21.08 -27.71 -19.26
N LEU A 36 -21.03 -27.07 -20.43
CA LEU A 36 -19.99 -26.10 -20.76
C LEU A 36 -20.10 -24.81 -19.92
N GLU A 37 -21.29 -24.24 -19.79
CA GLU A 37 -21.53 -23.07 -18.93
C GLU A 37 -21.14 -23.33 -17.46
N SER A 38 -21.55 -24.50 -16.95
CA SER A 38 -21.33 -24.87 -15.55
C SER A 38 -19.85 -25.15 -15.26
N THR A 39 -19.11 -25.76 -16.20
CA THR A 39 -17.67 -25.96 -16.03
C THR A 39 -16.89 -24.65 -16.06
N VAL A 40 -17.22 -23.74 -16.99
CA VAL A 40 -16.54 -22.44 -17.12
C VAL A 40 -16.65 -21.61 -15.85
N GLY A 41 -17.84 -21.48 -15.27
CA GLY A 41 -17.94 -20.68 -14.06
C GLY A 41 -17.64 -21.42 -12.75
N LEU A 42 -17.63 -22.78 -12.69
CA LEU A 42 -16.96 -23.48 -11.58
C LEU A 42 -15.47 -23.13 -11.57
N PHE A 43 -14.86 -23.07 -12.76
CA PHE A 43 -13.48 -22.61 -12.91
C PHE A 43 -13.31 -21.14 -12.47
N LEU A 44 -14.18 -20.22 -12.91
CA LEU A 44 -14.13 -18.82 -12.46
C LEU A 44 -14.34 -18.67 -10.95
N LEU A 45 -15.24 -19.46 -10.35
CA LEU A 45 -15.48 -19.48 -8.90
C LEU A 45 -14.21 -19.92 -8.15
N LEU A 46 -13.54 -20.96 -8.63
CA LEU A 46 -12.27 -21.42 -8.04
C LEU A 46 -11.17 -20.36 -8.15
N VAL A 47 -11.05 -19.69 -9.29
CA VAL A 47 -10.09 -18.58 -9.48
C VAL A 47 -10.41 -17.42 -8.53
N ALA A 48 -11.68 -17.01 -8.46
CA ALA A 48 -12.12 -15.95 -7.55
C ALA A 48 -11.87 -16.32 -6.08
N LEU A 49 -12.12 -17.56 -5.69
CA LEU A 49 -11.85 -18.06 -4.34
C LEU A 49 -10.37 -18.07 -4.02
N ALA A 50 -9.52 -18.51 -4.95
CA ALA A 50 -8.07 -18.50 -4.77
C ALA A 50 -7.53 -17.06 -4.61
N ILE A 51 -8.04 -16.10 -5.40
CA ILE A 51 -7.69 -14.68 -5.26
C ILE A 51 -8.18 -14.15 -3.90
N TYR A 52 -9.41 -14.49 -3.48
CA TYR A 52 -9.99 -14.05 -2.22
C TYR A 52 -9.19 -14.57 -1.00
N LEU A 53 -8.82 -15.85 -1.01
CA LEU A 53 -8.04 -16.47 0.06
C LEU A 53 -6.63 -15.87 0.12
N LYS A 54 -5.99 -15.68 -1.03
CA LYS A 54 -4.66 -15.07 -1.11
C LYS A 54 -4.68 -13.62 -0.65
N GLY A 55 -5.71 -12.85 -1.00
CA GLY A 55 -5.88 -11.44 -0.58
C GLY A 55 -6.00 -11.23 0.94
N ARG A 56 -6.13 -12.30 1.73
CA ARG A 56 -6.22 -12.25 3.20
C ARG A 56 -4.93 -12.62 3.93
N GLU A 57 -3.85 -12.96 3.23
CA GLU A 57 -2.56 -13.11 3.90
C GLU A 57 -2.16 -11.79 4.57
N LYS A 58 -1.59 -11.89 5.78
CA LYS A 58 -1.17 -10.71 6.54
C LYS A 58 -0.09 -9.97 5.77
N ASN A 59 -0.20 -8.64 5.73
CA ASN A 59 0.84 -7.79 5.17
C ASN A 59 2.11 -7.97 6.01
N LEU A 60 3.22 -8.32 5.38
CA LEU A 60 4.52 -8.36 6.04
C LEU A 60 5.17 -6.98 5.91
N LEU A 61 5.58 -6.40 7.04
CA LEU A 61 6.30 -5.13 7.10
C LEU A 61 7.78 -5.42 7.31
N LEU A 62 8.62 -4.93 6.41
CA LEU A 62 10.08 -5.02 6.46
C LEU A 62 10.64 -3.61 6.59
N TRP A 63 11.32 -3.34 7.69
CA TRP A 63 11.92 -2.04 7.99
C TRP A 63 13.44 -2.13 7.95
N ASN A 64 14.08 -1.09 7.39
CA ASN A 64 15.53 -0.95 7.39
C ASN A 64 15.92 0.37 8.07
N ASP A 65 16.51 0.27 9.27
CA ASP A 65 16.92 1.40 10.09
C ASP A 65 18.03 2.26 9.47
N ASP A 66 18.91 1.67 8.66
CA ASP A 66 20.03 2.40 8.04
C ASP A 66 19.53 3.33 6.94
N THR A 67 18.58 2.86 6.14
CA THR A 67 18.04 3.60 4.98
C THR A 67 16.77 4.37 5.30
N GLY A 68 16.02 3.97 6.34
CA GLY A 68 14.70 4.51 6.66
C GLY A 68 13.63 4.14 5.63
N ILE A 69 13.75 2.95 5.03
CA ILE A 69 12.84 2.44 4.01
C ILE A 69 11.92 1.39 4.64
N LEU A 70 10.62 1.55 4.41
CA LEU A 70 9.61 0.56 4.77
C LEU A 70 9.13 -0.16 3.51
N ALA A 71 9.34 -1.48 3.46
CA ALA A 71 8.77 -2.35 2.45
C ALA A 71 7.56 -3.12 3.02
N THR A 72 6.39 -2.89 2.45
CA THR A 72 5.14 -3.60 2.74
C THR A 72 4.90 -4.66 1.68
N VAL A 73 4.97 -5.93 2.07
CA VAL A 73 4.66 -7.06 1.19
C VAL A 73 3.19 -7.41 1.36
N LYS A 74 2.40 -7.11 0.33
CA LYS A 74 1.00 -7.50 0.19
C LYS A 74 0.92 -8.80 -0.64
N PRO A 75 -0.22 -9.51 -0.65
CA PRO A 75 -0.31 -10.80 -1.33
C PRO A 75 -0.09 -10.74 -2.85
N LEU A 76 -0.35 -9.59 -3.47
CA LEU A 76 -0.23 -9.37 -4.91
C LEU A 76 0.82 -8.32 -5.28
N THR A 77 1.22 -7.46 -4.35
CA THR A 77 2.11 -6.34 -4.62
C THR A 77 3.10 -6.15 -3.48
N VAL A 78 4.26 -5.59 -3.80
CA VAL A 78 5.28 -5.13 -2.85
C VAL A 78 5.34 -3.63 -3.00
N GLU A 79 5.23 -2.90 -1.89
CA GLU A 79 5.28 -1.45 -1.84
C GLU A 79 6.48 -1.04 -0.99
N ALA A 80 7.42 -0.30 -1.55
CA ALA A 80 8.52 0.30 -0.80
C ALA A 80 8.27 1.79 -0.69
N CYS A 81 8.45 2.34 0.52
CA CYS A 81 8.23 3.74 0.78
C CYS A 81 9.28 4.32 1.72
N ALA A 82 9.56 5.60 1.53
CA ALA A 82 10.44 6.38 2.39
C ALA A 82 9.93 7.83 2.42
N ALA A 83 10.01 8.45 3.59
CA ALA A 83 9.46 9.79 3.80
C ALA A 83 10.49 10.78 4.35
N ARG A 84 10.26 12.04 4.01
CA ARG A 84 10.99 13.20 4.53
C ARG A 84 10.00 14.13 5.23
N LEU A 85 10.31 14.42 6.49
CA LEU A 85 9.53 15.26 7.37
C LEU A 85 10.04 16.69 7.32
N MET A 86 9.10 17.63 7.26
CA MET A 86 9.30 19.06 7.40
C MET A 86 8.96 19.42 8.84
N THR A 87 9.97 19.61 9.68
CA THR A 87 9.81 19.64 11.15
C THR A 87 9.34 20.99 11.71
N SER A 88 9.43 22.07 10.93
CA SER A 88 9.11 23.42 11.39
C SER A 88 8.28 24.20 10.37
N VAL A 89 7.22 23.58 9.82
CA VAL A 89 6.29 24.30 8.94
C VAL A 89 5.44 25.25 9.79
N PRO A 90 5.57 26.58 9.66
CA PRO A 90 4.64 27.50 10.30
C PRO A 90 3.28 27.30 9.64
N LEU A 91 2.26 26.95 10.43
CA LEU A 91 0.89 26.83 9.96
C LEU A 91 0.46 28.18 9.36
N GLY A 92 0.48 28.31 8.04
CA GLY A 92 0.13 29.54 7.33
C GLY A 92 1.11 30.00 6.24
N ILE A 93 2.27 29.37 6.07
CA ILE A 93 3.12 29.65 4.89
C ILE A 93 2.51 28.98 3.66
N ASP A 94 2.31 29.75 2.61
CA ASP A 94 1.93 29.25 1.30
C ASP A 94 3.07 28.39 0.73
N LEU A 95 2.86 27.07 0.74
CA LEU A 95 3.82 26.10 0.22
C LEU A 95 3.70 25.92 -1.30
N SER A 96 2.74 26.57 -1.97
CA SER A 96 2.38 26.29 -3.37
C SER A 96 3.55 26.51 -4.34
N TYR A 97 4.30 27.61 -4.17
CA TYR A 97 5.43 27.94 -5.05
C TYR A 97 6.61 26.97 -4.86
N SER A 98 6.95 26.67 -3.60
CA SER A 98 8.04 25.74 -3.28
C SER A 98 7.69 24.29 -3.62
N ALA A 99 6.41 23.91 -3.48
CA ALA A 99 5.92 22.59 -3.86
C ALA A 99 6.04 22.36 -5.38
N GLY A 100 5.87 23.41 -6.20
CA GLY A 100 6.05 23.32 -7.65
C GLY A 100 7.42 22.80 -8.07
N ARG A 101 8.50 23.28 -7.43
CA ARG A 101 9.88 22.82 -7.72
C ARG A 101 10.12 21.37 -7.32
N VAL A 102 9.54 20.94 -6.20
CA VAL A 102 9.63 19.55 -5.75
C VAL A 102 8.85 18.62 -6.69
N LEU A 103 7.64 19.03 -7.07
CA LEU A 103 6.81 18.31 -8.02
C LEU A 103 7.50 18.20 -9.39
N GLU A 104 8.13 19.27 -9.89
CA GLU A 104 8.87 19.23 -11.15
C GLU A 104 10.02 18.21 -11.12
N ALA A 105 10.87 18.26 -10.07
CA ALA A 105 11.97 17.33 -9.90
C ALA A 105 11.50 15.87 -9.83
N MET A 106 10.43 15.61 -9.08
CA MET A 106 9.87 14.27 -8.94
C MET A 106 9.11 13.82 -10.19
N THR A 107 8.48 14.73 -10.92
CA THR A 107 7.78 14.43 -12.18
C THR A 107 8.77 13.98 -13.24
N ILE A 108 9.93 14.64 -13.36
CA ILE A 108 11.00 14.21 -14.27
C ILE A 108 11.46 12.79 -13.92
N ARG A 109 11.60 12.51 -12.62
CA ARG A 109 12.03 11.19 -12.12
C ARG A 109 11.00 10.09 -12.35
N PHE A 110 9.70 10.40 -12.24
CA PHE A 110 8.61 9.44 -12.37
C PHE A 110 8.02 9.37 -13.78
N ASN A 111 8.50 10.19 -14.71
CA ASN A 111 7.98 10.21 -16.06
C ASN A 111 8.14 8.84 -16.73
N GLY A 112 7.02 8.24 -17.15
CA GLY A 112 6.99 6.90 -17.74
C GLY A 112 6.96 5.72 -16.75
N GLU A 113 7.00 5.98 -15.44
CA GLU A 113 6.91 4.95 -14.39
C GLU A 113 5.46 4.83 -13.89
N LYS A 114 4.81 3.67 -14.14
CA LYS A 114 3.40 3.47 -13.75
C LYS A 114 3.17 3.20 -12.26
N ASN A 115 4.22 2.76 -11.55
CA ASN A 115 4.12 2.29 -10.18
C ASN A 115 4.96 3.14 -9.22
N ALA A 116 5.09 4.44 -9.50
CA ALA A 116 5.77 5.40 -8.65
C ALA A 116 4.81 6.53 -8.29
N GLU A 117 4.82 6.95 -7.03
CA GLU A 117 3.92 7.97 -6.50
C GLU A 117 4.67 8.85 -5.50
N LEU A 118 4.40 10.16 -5.55
CA LEU A 118 4.77 11.11 -4.51
C LEU A 118 3.53 11.43 -3.69
N ARG A 119 3.53 11.08 -2.40
CA ARG A 119 2.44 11.39 -1.48
C ARG A 119 2.83 12.59 -0.62
N PHE A 120 2.08 13.68 -0.72
CA PHE A 120 2.11 14.73 0.28
C PHE A 120 1.23 14.33 1.46
N PHE A 121 1.71 14.51 2.69
CA PHE A 121 0.95 14.18 3.87
C PHE A 121 1.01 15.28 4.93
N VAL A 122 -0.12 15.42 5.63
CA VAL A 122 -0.29 16.19 6.85
C VAL A 122 -0.95 15.26 7.85
N CYS A 123 -0.18 14.73 8.78
CA CYS A 123 -0.69 13.89 9.85
C CYS A 123 -0.79 14.71 11.13
N ARG A 124 -2.03 14.96 11.58
CA ARG A 124 -2.31 15.52 12.90
C ARG A 124 -2.78 14.37 13.80
N PRO A 125 -1.93 13.84 14.69
CA PRO A 125 -2.33 12.76 15.57
C PRO A 125 -3.49 13.21 16.48
N LEU A 126 -4.41 12.30 16.78
CA LEU A 126 -5.51 12.52 17.71
C LEU A 126 -4.95 12.57 19.15
N GLY A 127 -4.43 13.72 19.57
CA GLY A 127 -3.84 13.90 20.91
C GLY A 127 -2.91 15.11 21.02
N ARG A 128 -1.97 15.07 21.97
CA ARG A 128 -0.91 16.09 22.16
C ARG A 128 0.33 15.84 21.28
N GLY A 129 0.22 14.99 20.27
CA GLY A 129 1.33 14.66 19.38
C GLY A 129 1.70 15.80 18.43
N VAL A 130 2.94 15.80 17.96
CA VAL A 130 3.44 16.79 17.00
C VAL A 130 2.79 16.54 15.63
N THR A 131 2.32 17.61 14.98
CA THR A 131 1.83 17.50 13.59
C THR A 131 3.01 17.15 12.68
N ARG A 132 2.89 16.06 11.93
CA ARG A 132 3.88 15.64 10.93
C ARG A 132 3.46 16.14 9.57
N VAL A 133 4.33 16.88 8.89
CA VAL A 133 4.10 17.35 7.52
C VAL A 133 5.28 16.88 6.68
N GLY A 134 5.05 16.42 5.46
CA GLY A 134 6.14 15.92 4.64
C GLY A 134 5.70 15.39 3.29
N MET A 135 6.66 14.75 2.65
CA MET A 135 6.45 14.04 1.39
C MET A 135 7.05 12.64 1.49
N MET A 136 6.35 11.69 0.88
CA MET A 136 6.73 10.28 0.86
C MET A 136 6.82 9.81 -0.57
N VAL A 137 7.94 9.18 -0.91
CA VAL A 137 8.07 8.45 -2.16
C VAL A 137 7.56 7.04 -1.95
N VAL A 138 6.78 6.56 -2.91
CA VAL A 138 6.25 5.21 -2.92
C VAL A 138 6.55 4.58 -4.27
N ARG A 139 7.10 3.36 -4.27
CA ARG A 139 7.18 2.52 -5.45
C ARG A 139 6.52 1.16 -5.21
N GLN A 140 5.88 0.64 -6.25
CA GLN A 140 5.19 -0.64 -6.21
C GLN A 140 5.71 -1.60 -7.29
N ALA A 141 5.76 -2.88 -6.95
CA ALA A 141 6.02 -3.96 -7.90
C ALA A 141 5.06 -5.13 -7.65
N PRO A 142 4.74 -5.95 -8.66
CA PRO A 142 4.02 -7.20 -8.44
C PRO A 142 4.80 -8.12 -7.51
N ASN A 143 4.10 -8.80 -6.60
CA ASN A 143 4.69 -9.81 -5.73
C ASN A 143 5.01 -11.08 -6.54
N MET A 144 6.29 -11.27 -6.85
CA MET A 144 6.81 -12.39 -7.64
C MET A 144 7.53 -13.42 -6.75
N ARG A 145 7.77 -14.63 -7.29
CA ARG A 145 8.46 -15.74 -6.58
C ARG A 145 9.83 -15.38 -5.99
N ARG A 146 10.48 -14.29 -6.46
CA ARG A 146 11.78 -13.81 -5.95
C ARG A 146 11.61 -12.54 -5.11
N LEU A 147 10.81 -12.64 -4.04
CA LEU A 147 10.43 -11.52 -3.19
C LEU A 147 11.64 -10.69 -2.72
N ALA A 148 12.69 -11.34 -2.21
CA ALA A 148 13.88 -10.66 -1.71
C ALA A 148 14.51 -9.74 -2.77
N SER A 149 14.72 -10.25 -3.99
CA SER A 149 15.30 -9.45 -5.08
C SER A 149 14.40 -8.30 -5.55
N VAL A 150 13.08 -8.45 -5.41
CA VAL A 150 12.11 -7.39 -5.74
C VAL A 150 12.16 -6.29 -4.69
N VAL A 151 12.18 -6.67 -3.40
CA VAL A 151 12.28 -5.73 -2.28
C VAL A 151 13.60 -4.97 -2.33
N GLU A 152 14.71 -5.64 -2.60
CA GLU A 152 16.04 -5.03 -2.74
C GLU A 152 16.06 -3.97 -3.85
N LYS A 153 15.67 -4.35 -5.07
CA LYS A 153 15.59 -3.42 -6.21
C LYS A 153 14.63 -2.26 -5.98
N LEU A 154 13.50 -2.51 -5.32
CA LEU A 154 12.56 -1.45 -4.95
C LEU A 154 13.19 -0.50 -3.93
N SER A 155 13.91 -1.04 -2.94
CA SER A 155 14.56 -0.25 -1.90
C SER A 155 15.67 0.62 -2.48
N GLU A 156 16.50 0.10 -3.38
CA GLU A 156 17.52 0.88 -4.10
C GLU A 156 16.90 2.05 -4.87
N ARG A 157 15.82 1.80 -5.63
CA ARG A 157 15.14 2.86 -6.39
C ARG A 157 14.50 3.91 -5.48
N VAL A 158 13.85 3.48 -4.40
CA VAL A 158 13.26 4.39 -3.41
C VAL A 158 14.33 5.21 -2.71
N LEU A 159 15.50 4.63 -2.42
CA LEU A 159 16.63 5.35 -1.85
C LEU A 159 17.08 6.49 -2.77
N GLU A 160 17.30 6.19 -4.05
CA GLU A 160 17.64 7.22 -5.05
C GLU A 160 16.57 8.32 -5.13
N ASP A 161 15.30 7.93 -5.17
CA ASP A 161 14.20 8.88 -5.25
C ASP A 161 14.09 9.76 -3.99
N VAL A 162 14.35 9.19 -2.80
CA VAL A 162 14.32 9.95 -1.55
C VAL A 162 15.48 10.94 -1.47
N MET A 163 16.64 10.61 -2.04
CA MET A 163 17.76 11.54 -2.16
C MET A 163 17.42 12.73 -3.07
N VAL A 164 16.76 12.46 -4.21
CA VAL A 164 16.28 13.52 -5.11
C VAL A 164 15.22 14.38 -4.41
N LEU A 165 14.26 13.75 -3.74
CA LEU A 165 13.23 14.44 -2.96
C LEU A 165 13.85 15.33 -1.89
N GLU A 166 14.80 14.82 -1.12
CA GLU A 166 15.47 15.58 -0.07
C GLU A 166 16.24 16.78 -0.65
N SER A 167 16.97 16.58 -1.74
CA SER A 167 17.66 17.66 -2.43
C SER A 167 16.69 18.74 -2.93
N ALA A 168 15.59 18.34 -3.54
CA ALA A 168 14.55 19.26 -4.01
C ALA A 168 13.88 20.00 -2.85
N LEU A 169 13.57 19.32 -1.74
CA LEU A 169 13.01 19.93 -0.54
C LEU A 169 13.99 20.95 0.06
N ARG A 170 15.29 20.62 0.17
CA ARG A 170 16.31 21.56 0.68
C ARG A 170 16.47 22.77 -0.23
N ALA A 171 16.38 22.60 -1.55
CA ALA A 171 16.44 23.69 -2.51
C ALA A 171 15.18 24.58 -2.49
N ALA A 172 14.02 24.00 -2.21
CA ALA A 172 12.74 24.70 -2.15
C ALA A 172 12.47 25.36 -0.78
N TYR A 173 13.02 24.79 0.29
CA TYR A 173 12.84 25.19 1.69
C TYR A 173 14.19 25.28 2.42
N ALA A 174 15.09 26.14 1.94
CA ALA A 174 16.47 26.24 2.47
C ALA A 174 16.56 26.51 3.98
N HIS A 175 15.55 27.13 4.57
CA HIS A 175 15.49 27.47 5.99
C HIS A 175 14.79 26.41 6.85
N MET A 176 14.19 25.39 6.25
CA MET A 176 13.39 24.39 6.96
C MET A 176 14.20 23.12 7.22
N PRO A 177 14.22 22.59 8.46
CA PRO A 177 14.89 21.35 8.76
C PRO A 177 14.08 20.19 8.17
N ILE A 178 14.76 19.43 7.30
CA ILE A 178 14.23 18.22 6.67
C ILE A 178 14.83 17.02 7.40
N ALA A 179 13.96 16.26 8.06
CA ALA A 179 14.34 15.06 8.80
C ALA A 179 13.89 13.79 8.05
N ARG A 180 14.60 12.69 8.27
CA ARG A 180 14.15 11.36 7.85
C ARG A 180 12.98 10.93 8.74
N ALA A 181 11.94 10.37 8.15
CA ALA A 181 10.84 9.77 8.92
C ALA A 181 11.29 8.44 9.57
N GLU A 182 10.86 8.21 10.80
CA GLU A 182 11.07 6.94 11.50
C GLU A 182 9.96 5.93 11.18
N LEU A 183 10.13 4.68 11.63
CA LEU A 183 9.13 3.62 11.43
C LEU A 183 7.75 4.05 11.95
N ASP A 184 7.71 4.64 13.15
CA ASP A 184 6.47 5.10 13.79
C ASP A 184 5.81 6.20 12.97
N ASP A 185 6.58 7.11 12.38
CA ASP A 185 6.05 8.16 11.52
C ASP A 185 5.43 7.57 10.25
N ILE A 186 6.14 6.65 9.58
CA ILE A 186 5.67 6.06 8.32
C ILE A 186 4.44 5.18 8.55
N THR A 187 4.39 4.43 9.65
CA THR A 187 3.22 3.62 10.01
C THR A 187 2.03 4.50 10.38
N LEU A 188 2.25 5.62 11.08
CA LEU A 188 1.21 6.62 11.37
C LEU A 188 0.69 7.28 10.07
N ILE A 189 1.57 7.61 9.13
CA ILE A 189 1.18 8.18 7.83
C ILE A 189 0.34 7.17 7.02
N ASN A 190 0.78 5.91 6.95
CA ASN A 190 0.10 4.86 6.21
C ASN A 190 -1.23 4.42 6.84
N SER A 191 -1.41 4.60 8.15
CA SER A 191 -2.68 4.37 8.85
C SER A 191 -3.65 5.56 8.76
N GLY A 192 -3.25 6.67 8.13
CA GLY A 192 -4.07 7.88 8.03
C GLY A 192 -4.14 8.67 9.33
N GLY A 193 -3.14 8.55 10.21
CA GLY A 193 -3.07 9.25 11.50
C GLY A 193 -3.83 8.58 12.63
N VAL A 194 -4.29 7.35 12.43
CA VAL A 194 -4.84 6.52 13.51
C VAL A 194 -3.67 5.85 14.20
N ASP A 195 -3.28 6.41 15.33
CA ASP A 195 -2.28 5.82 16.19
C ASP A 195 -2.87 4.53 16.79
N PHE A 196 -2.39 3.36 16.36
CA PHE A 196 -2.78 2.07 16.96
C PHE A 196 -2.04 1.83 18.28
N ILE A 197 -1.53 2.88 18.93
CA ILE A 197 -0.94 2.82 20.26
C ILE A 197 -2.08 2.61 21.26
N GLY A 198 -2.34 1.33 21.46
CA GLY A 198 -3.29 0.76 22.40
C GLY A 198 -3.05 -0.75 22.50
N ASN A 199 -1.79 -1.14 22.71
CA ASN A 199 -1.36 -2.37 23.38
C ASN A 199 0.09 -2.22 23.86
#